data_AF-A0A257ME57-F1
#
_entry.id   AF-A0A257ME57-F1
#
_cell.length_a   1.000
_cell.length_b   1.000
_cell.length_c   1.000
_cell.angle_alpha   90.00
_cell.angle_beta   90.00
_cell.angle_gamma   90.00
#
_symmetry.space_group_name_H-M   'P 1'
#
loop_
_entity.id
_entity.type
_entity.pdbx_description
1 polymer ?
#
loop_
_entity_poly.entity_id
_entity_poly.type
_entity_poly.pdbx_seq_one_letter_code
_entity_poly.pdbx_strand_id
1 'polypeptide(L)'
;GEAAKLMPGLPKVDRCFIGGTRGIDEFWPLLLEKAGSGCIIVADLARLGIAFRVTEMMKQAGVFQELIQIHIARGYDLAGDIALKPANPIFMVIGKC
;
A
#
# COMPACT_ATOMS: atom_id res chain seq x y z
N GLY A 1 -5.94 11.43 -5.75
CA GLY A 1 -5.79 12.58 -4.85
C GLY A 1 -5.06 13.63 -5.64
N GLU A 2 -4.14 14.36 -5.03
CA GLU A 2 -3.30 15.34 -5.74
C GLU A 2 -1.88 14.82 -6.00
N ALA A 3 -1.61 13.54 -5.70
CA ALA A 3 -0.29 12.92 -5.85
C ALA A 3 0.33 13.15 -7.23
N ALA A 4 -0.43 12.92 -8.31
CA ALA A 4 0.03 13.15 -9.69
C ALA A 4 0.46 14.62 -9.93
N LYS A 5 -0.23 15.59 -9.32
CA LYS A 5 0.08 17.02 -9.46
C LYS A 5 1.33 17.44 -8.68
N LEU A 6 1.55 16.84 -7.51
CA LEU A 6 2.62 17.24 -6.59
C LEU A 6 3.96 16.57 -6.89
N MET A 7 3.95 15.34 -7.40
CA MET A 7 5.16 14.54 -7.61
C MET A 7 6.23 15.13 -8.53
N PRO A 8 5.92 15.85 -9.62
CA PRO A 8 6.96 16.46 -10.45
C PRO A 8 7.93 17.34 -9.64
N GLY A 9 7.41 18.04 -8.63
CA GLY A 9 8.18 18.89 -7.72
C GLY A 9 8.87 18.16 -6.56
N LEU A 10 8.67 16.85 -6.40
CA LEU A 10 9.33 16.06 -5.36
C LEU A 10 10.74 15.62 -5.78
N PRO A 11 11.67 15.49 -4.81
CA PRO A 11 12.98 14.87 -5.05
C PRO A 11 12.83 13.37 -5.35
N LYS A 12 13.95 12.71 -5.66
CA LYS A 12 13.98 11.24 -5.65
C LYS A 12 13.65 10.72 -4.25
N VAL A 13 13.02 9.54 -4.20
CA VAL A 13 12.59 8.90 -2.96
C VAL A 13 13.17 7.50 -2.85
N ASP A 14 13.62 7.16 -1.65
CA ASP A 14 14.09 5.80 -1.33
C ASP A 14 12.98 4.98 -0.67
N ARG A 15 11.90 5.61 -0.19
CA ARG A 15 10.78 4.95 0.46
C ARG A 15 9.48 5.67 0.08
N CYS A 16 8.42 4.90 -0.18
CA CYS A 16 7.10 5.43 -0.50
C CYS A 16 6.02 4.63 0.23
N PHE A 17 5.03 5.35 0.77
CA PHE A 17 3.84 4.77 1.37
C PHE A 17 2.59 5.23 0.61
N ILE A 18 1.76 4.27 0.17
CA ILE A 18 0.51 4.50 -0.57
C ILE A 18 -0.66 4.11 0.33
N GLY A 19 -1.23 5.07 1.05
CA GLY A 19 -2.45 4.88 1.84
C GLY A 19 -3.75 5.05 1.05
N GLY A 20 -3.67 5.49 -0.21
CA GLY A 20 -4.85 5.72 -1.04
C GLY A 20 -4.54 5.63 -2.53
N THR A 21 -5.43 5.00 -3.29
CA THR A 21 -5.20 4.65 -4.70
C THR A 21 -6.00 5.49 -5.69
N ARG A 22 -6.57 6.61 -5.25
CA ARG A 22 -7.31 7.51 -6.15
C ARG A 22 -6.33 8.13 -7.15
N GLY A 23 -6.49 7.84 -8.43
CA GLY A 23 -5.60 8.31 -9.50
C GLY A 23 -4.30 7.52 -9.62
N ILE A 24 -4.27 6.27 -9.17
CA ILE A 24 -3.04 5.45 -9.16
C ILE A 24 -2.44 5.24 -10.55
N ASP A 25 -3.25 5.15 -11.60
CA ASP A 25 -2.73 5.02 -12.97
C ASP A 25 -1.95 6.27 -13.42
N GLU A 26 -2.35 7.44 -12.93
CA GLU A 26 -1.70 8.71 -13.24
C GLU A 26 -0.41 8.86 -12.44
N PHE A 27 -0.43 8.50 -11.15
CA PHE A 27 0.71 8.76 -10.27
C PHE A 27 1.73 7.62 -10.22
N TRP A 28 1.36 6.40 -10.57
CA TRP A 28 2.28 5.25 -10.58
C TRP A 28 3.51 5.43 -11.47
N PRO A 29 3.41 5.83 -12.76
CA PRO A 29 4.59 5.99 -13.61
C PRO A 29 5.54 7.09 -13.10
N LEU A 30 4.98 8.19 -12.61
CA LEU A 30 5.73 9.29 -12.02
C LEU A 30 6.41 8.87 -10.70
N LEU A 31 5.76 8.02 -9.89
CA LEU A 31 6.38 7.46 -8.69
C LEU A 31 7.60 6.59 -9.06
N LEU A 32 7.49 5.75 -10.08
CA LEU A 32 8.60 4.91 -10.54
C LEU A 32 9.77 5.76 -11.08
N GLU A 33 9.51 6.88 -11.74
CA GLU A 33 10.55 7.82 -12.18
C GLU A 33 11.31 8.43 -10.99
N LYS A 34 10.60 8.72 -9.89
CA LYS A 34 11.18 9.31 -8.68
C LYS A 34 11.80 8.27 -7.75
N ALA A 35 11.44 7.00 -7.88
CA ALA A 35 11.98 5.93 -7.06
C ALA A 35 13.47 5.71 -7.34
N GLY A 36 14.30 5.84 -6.31
CA GLY A 36 15.71 5.46 -6.36
C GLY A 36 15.91 3.95 -6.51
N SER A 37 17.14 3.54 -6.83
CA SER A 37 17.51 2.11 -6.81
C SER A 37 17.38 1.57 -5.38
N GLY A 38 16.71 0.43 -5.22
CA GLY A 38 16.39 -0.14 -3.92
C GLY A 38 15.26 0.57 -3.17
N CYS A 39 14.50 1.44 -3.85
CA CYS A 39 13.35 2.11 -3.24
C CYS A 39 12.31 1.09 -2.79
N ILE A 40 11.77 1.25 -1.57
CA ILE A 40 10.72 0.38 -1.05
C ILE A 40 9.37 1.11 -1.12
N ILE A 41 8.41 0.51 -1.81
CA ILE A 41 7.05 1.01 -1.96
C ILE A 41 6.12 0.10 -1.16
N VAL A 42 5.39 0.65 -0.20
CA VAL A 42 4.40 -0.08 0.61
C VAL A 42 3.02 0.50 0.36
N ALA A 43 2.04 -0.34 0.02
CA ALA A 43 0.65 0.05 -0.17
C ALA A 43 -0.27 -0.70 0.80
N ASP A 44 -0.89 0.02 1.73
CA ASP A 44 -1.85 -0.53 2.68
C ASP A 44 -3.27 -0.30 2.19
N LEU A 45 -3.98 -1.40 1.91
CA LEU A 45 -5.21 -1.38 1.15
C LEU A 45 -6.33 -2.13 1.87
N ALA A 46 -7.50 -1.52 1.96
CA ALA A 46 -8.65 -2.11 2.65
C ALA A 46 -9.45 -3.10 1.81
N ARG A 47 -9.29 -3.11 0.47
CA ARG A 47 -10.08 -3.95 -0.43
C ARG A 47 -9.16 -4.90 -1.21
N LEU A 48 -9.46 -6.19 -1.21
CA LEU A 48 -8.67 -7.18 -1.94
C LEU A 48 -8.58 -6.87 -3.44
N GLY A 49 -9.66 -6.38 -4.05
CA GLY A 49 -9.66 -6.03 -5.48
C GLY A 49 -8.65 -4.94 -5.85
N ILE A 50 -8.45 -3.93 -5.00
CA ILE A 50 -7.41 -2.92 -5.26
C ILE A 50 -6.02 -3.46 -4.94
N ALA A 51 -5.88 -4.33 -3.93
CA ALA A 51 -4.60 -5.00 -3.62
C ALA A 51 -4.12 -5.90 -4.76
N PHE A 52 -5.04 -6.65 -5.38
CA PHE A 52 -4.74 -7.42 -6.60
C PHE A 52 -4.28 -6.50 -7.73
N ARG A 53 -4.99 -5.39 -7.99
CA ARG A 53 -4.58 -4.43 -9.02
C ARG A 53 -3.17 -3.86 -8.78
N VAL A 54 -2.87 -3.42 -7.56
CA VAL A 54 -1.55 -2.87 -7.22
C VAL A 54 -0.46 -3.94 -7.34
N THR A 55 -0.77 -5.18 -6.94
CA THR A 55 0.12 -6.33 -7.12
C THR A 55 0.47 -6.54 -8.59
N GLU A 56 -0.52 -6.53 -9.48
CA GLU A 56 -0.28 -6.68 -10.92
C GLU A 56 0.51 -5.50 -11.50
N MET A 57 0.22 -4.26 -11.07
CA MET A 57 1.02 -3.08 -11.47
C MET A 57 2.48 -3.21 -11.05
N MET A 58 2.75 -3.68 -9.83
CA MET A 58 4.11 -3.91 -9.33
C MET A 58 4.82 -5.06 -10.06
N LYS A 59 4.11 -6.16 -10.36
CA LYS A 59 4.66 -7.29 -11.13
C LYS A 59 5.02 -6.87 -12.55
N GLN A 60 4.13 -6.11 -13.21
CA GLN A 60 4.38 -5.56 -14.55
C GLN A 60 5.59 -4.64 -14.59
N ALA A 61 5.82 -3.86 -13.52
CA ALA A 61 7.00 -3.03 -13.37
C ALA A 61 8.26 -3.79 -12.91
N GLY A 62 8.16 -5.10 -12.61
CA GLY A 62 9.29 -5.90 -12.11
C GLY A 62 9.72 -5.58 -10.67
N VAL A 63 8.88 -4.86 -9.92
CA VAL A 63 9.21 -4.38 -8.56
C VAL A 63 8.43 -5.12 -7.48
N PHE A 64 7.53 -6.04 -7.81
CA PHE A 64 6.74 -6.75 -6.79
C PHE A 64 7.61 -7.64 -5.90
N GLN A 65 7.43 -7.51 -4.58
CA GLN A 65 8.12 -8.32 -3.59
C GLN A 65 7.16 -9.26 -2.87
N GLU A 66 6.08 -8.75 -2.27
CA GLU A 66 5.14 -9.56 -1.51
C GLU A 66 3.76 -8.91 -1.35
N LEU A 67 2.74 -9.74 -1.07
CA LEU A 67 1.42 -9.33 -0.60
C LEU A 67 1.15 -10.03 0.73
N ILE A 68 0.84 -9.24 1.76
CA ILE A 68 0.59 -9.70 3.13
C ILE A 68 -0.84 -9.32 3.50
N GLN A 69 -1.57 -10.23 4.15
CA GLN A 69 -2.85 -9.92 4.77
C GLN A 69 -2.66 -9.81 6.29
N ILE A 70 -3.06 -8.67 6.86
CA ILE A 70 -2.92 -8.36 8.28
C ILE A 70 -4.31 -8.35 8.92
N HIS A 71 -4.49 -9.21 9.92
CA HIS A 71 -5.72 -9.27 10.74
C HIS A 71 -5.41 -8.75 12.14
N ILE A 72 -6.27 -7.87 12.63
CA ILE A 72 -6.17 -7.34 13.99
C ILE A 72 -7.52 -7.56 14.67
N ALA A 73 -7.53 -8.21 15.82
CA ALA A 73 -8.68 -8.26 16.71
C ALA A 73 -8.33 -7.58 18.03
N ARG A 74 -9.24 -6.76 18.56
CA ARG A 74 -9.02 -6.00 19.81
C ARG A 74 -9.92 -6.55 20.90
N GLY A 75 -9.35 -6.68 22.10
CA GLY A 75 -10.08 -7.07 23.30
C GLY A 75 -11.12 -6.03 23.70
N TYR A 76 -12.25 -6.50 24.22
CA TYR A 76 -13.26 -5.70 24.92
C TYR A 76 -13.89 -6.54 26.03
N ASP A 77 -14.36 -5.88 27.08
CA ASP A 77 -15.03 -6.55 28.19
C ASP A 77 -16.37 -7.15 27.74
N LEU A 78 -16.60 -8.41 28.07
CA LEU A 78 -17.84 -9.13 27.81
C LEU A 78 -18.18 -10.02 29.01
N ALA A 79 -19.25 -9.67 29.73
CA ALA A 79 -19.77 -10.45 30.86
C ALA A 79 -18.73 -10.79 31.95
N GLY A 80 -17.79 -9.88 32.23
CA GLY A 80 -16.74 -10.06 33.23
C GLY A 80 -15.50 -10.84 32.75
N ASP A 81 -15.45 -11.16 31.46
CA ASP A 81 -14.29 -11.75 30.77
C ASP A 81 -13.92 -10.89 29.54
N ILE A 82 -12.98 -11.35 28.71
CA ILE A 82 -12.51 -10.66 27.50
C ILE A 82 -13.01 -11.37 26.25
N ALA A 83 -13.62 -10.60 25.34
CA ALA A 83 -13.90 -11.04 23.98
C ALA A 83 -13.06 -10.27 22.96
N LEU A 84 -12.81 -10.88 21.79
CA LEU A 84 -12.08 -10.24 20.70
C LEU A 84 -13.04 -9.75 19.62
N LYS A 85 -12.97 -8.47 19.27
CA LYS A 85 -13.67 -7.89 18.12
C LYS A 85 -12.68 -7.73 16.95
N PRO A 86 -12.86 -8.45 15.82
CA PRO A 86 -12.00 -8.29 14.66
C PRO A 86 -12.22 -6.92 14.00
N ALA A 87 -11.13 -6.31 13.54
CA ALA A 87 -11.14 -5.18 12.63
C ALA A 87 -11.11 -5.68 11.18
N ASN A 88 -11.46 -4.81 10.24
CA ASN A 88 -11.31 -5.11 8.81
C ASN A 88 -9.84 -5.41 8.49
N PRO A 89 -9.55 -6.42 7.66
CA PRO A 89 -8.18 -6.75 7.30
C PRO A 89 -7.54 -5.67 6.45
N ILE A 90 -6.22 -5.54 6.55
CA ILE A 90 -5.39 -4.72 5.67
C ILE A 90 -4.66 -5.67 4.72
N PHE A 91 -4.64 -5.33 3.44
CA PHE A 91 -3.83 -5.98 2.43
C PHE A 91 -2.64 -5.07 2.13
N MET A 92 -1.47 -5.46 2.60
CA MET A 92 -0.22 -4.73 2.40
C MET A 92 0.49 -5.30 1.18
N VAL A 93 0.74 -4.47 0.18
CA VAL A 93 1.50 -4.84 -1.03
C VAL A 93 2.84 -4.13 -0.99
N ILE A 94 3.93 -4.89 -1.10
CA ILE A 94 5.29 -4.37 -0.98
C ILE A 94 5.99 -4.57 -2.31
N GLY A 95 6.66 -3.52 -2.77
CA GLY A 95 7.55 -3.54 -3.92
C GLY A 95 8.91 -2.93 -3.62
N LYS A 96 9.90 -3.34 -4.41
CA LYS A 96 11.29 -2.87 -4.37
C LYS A 96 11.79 -2.57 -5.78
N CYS A 97 12.18 -1.32 -6.03
CA CYS A 97 12.73 -0.85 -7.30
C CYS A 97 14.22 -1.19 -7.48
#